data_AF-A0A4R4IDG0-F1
#
_entry.id   AF-A0A4R4IDG0-F1
#
_cell.length_a   1.000
_cell.length_b   1.000
_cell.length_c   1.000
_cell.angle_alpha   90.00
_cell.angle_beta   90.00
_cell.angle_gamma   90.00
#
_symmetry.space_group_name_H-M   'P 1'
#
loop_
_entity.id
_entity.type
_entity.pdbx_description
1 polymer ?
#
loop_
_entity_poly.entity_id
_entity_poly.type
_entity_poly.pdbx_seq_one_letter_code
_entity_poly.pdbx_strand_id
1 'polypeptide(L)'
;MIQRVGTLLLCGGLLLTTLACHAAATRVDRPDCGVSFQTPTGLRQLEITDAEREAGTLCIIAFARAGKPTHATVGQVEGWRELADYVLEVKQVPLREAARERGLVVDPDSPPQLLPAAPDASVVFTLKHAQTQALPHGELALAETEASKRPASMIRNGTTGQLILVAGNDDRSVAYVHWLSTRSPHSSEDGQALAALFKSMDFTAGD
;
A
#
# COMPACT_ATOMS: atom_id res chain seq x y z
N MET A 1 -14.30 43.37 -64.46
CA MET A 1 -14.51 41.91 -64.64
C MET A 1 -13.29 41.23 -64.02
N ILE A 2 -13.41 40.49 -62.90
CA ILE A 2 -13.73 39.04 -62.86
C ILE A 2 -12.65 38.25 -63.62
N GLN A 3 -11.87 37.29 -63.10
CA GLN A 3 -11.80 36.51 -61.85
C GLN A 3 -10.28 36.12 -61.64
N ARG A 4 -9.72 35.54 -60.57
CA ARG A 4 -10.18 34.81 -59.36
C ARG A 4 -9.31 35.16 -58.13
N VAL A 5 -9.77 34.72 -56.95
CA VAL A 5 -8.97 34.40 -55.75
C VAL A 5 -8.98 32.87 -55.57
N GLY A 6 -7.95 32.28 -54.95
CA GLY A 6 -7.83 30.83 -54.74
C GLY A 6 -6.89 30.45 -53.60
N THR A 7 -6.94 31.17 -52.48
CA THR A 7 -6.07 30.92 -51.32
C THR A 7 -6.51 29.67 -50.56
N LEU A 8 -5.59 28.71 -50.39
CA LEU A 8 -5.75 27.60 -49.44
C LEU A 8 -5.75 28.14 -48.00
N LEU A 9 -6.69 27.69 -47.18
CA LEU A 9 -6.62 27.81 -45.73
C LEU A 9 -7.11 26.49 -45.12
N LEU A 10 -6.15 25.66 -44.69
CA LEU A 10 -6.44 24.49 -43.87
C LEU A 10 -7.00 24.97 -42.53
N CYS A 11 -8.27 24.67 -42.25
CA CYS A 11 -8.78 24.77 -40.89
C CYS A 11 -8.23 23.59 -40.08
N GLY A 12 -7.13 23.83 -39.36
CA GLY A 12 -6.66 22.94 -38.31
C GLY A 12 -7.70 22.86 -37.19
N GLY A 13 -8.52 21.81 -37.20
CA GLY A 13 -9.52 21.54 -36.17
C GLY A 13 -8.86 20.98 -34.91
N LEU A 14 -8.84 21.80 -33.86
CA LEU A 14 -8.36 21.56 -32.49
C LEU A 14 -8.21 20.09 -32.06
N LEU A 15 -7.00 19.77 -31.59
CA LEU A 15 -6.77 18.70 -30.61
C LEU A 15 -7.62 19.00 -29.36
N LEU A 16 -8.70 18.23 -29.17
CA LEU A 16 -9.47 18.23 -27.92
C LEU A 16 -8.64 17.57 -26.82
N THR A 17 -7.99 18.40 -26.02
CA THR A 17 -7.29 18.01 -24.80
C THR A 17 -8.28 17.51 -23.75
N THR A 18 -8.49 16.21 -23.68
CA THR A 18 -9.05 15.57 -22.48
C THR A 18 -8.00 15.63 -21.37
N LEU A 19 -7.87 16.81 -20.76
CA LEU A 19 -7.26 16.98 -19.45
C LEU A 19 -8.06 16.14 -18.46
N ALA A 20 -7.62 14.89 -18.26
CA ALA A 20 -8.12 14.03 -17.21
C ALA A 20 -7.82 14.72 -15.88
N CYS A 21 -8.84 15.39 -15.34
CA CYS A 21 -8.80 16.04 -14.05
C CYS A 21 -8.55 14.96 -13.00
N HIS A 22 -7.28 14.75 -12.67
CA HIS A 22 -6.88 13.96 -11.52
C HIS A 22 -7.39 14.72 -10.31
N ALA A 23 -8.54 14.31 -9.79
CA ALA A 23 -9.01 14.73 -8.48
C ALA A 23 -7.86 14.46 -7.50
N ALA A 24 -7.34 15.51 -6.88
CA ALA A 24 -6.19 15.39 -6.01
C ALA A 24 -6.51 14.37 -4.90
N ALA A 25 -5.68 13.33 -4.78
CA ALA A 25 -5.90 12.25 -3.84
C ALA A 25 -6.05 12.84 -2.43
N THR A 26 -7.26 12.78 -1.90
CA THR A 26 -7.61 13.43 -0.64
C THR A 26 -6.81 12.79 0.47
N ARG A 27 -6.07 13.61 1.23
CA ARG A 27 -5.37 13.14 2.43
C ARG A 27 -6.41 12.84 3.51
N VAL A 28 -6.22 11.72 4.19
CA VAL A 28 -7.01 11.33 5.35
C VAL A 28 -6.10 11.42 6.56
N ASP A 29 -6.51 12.23 7.53
CA ASP A 29 -5.80 12.41 8.79
C ASP A 29 -6.43 11.52 9.86
N ARG A 30 -5.62 10.68 10.52
CA ARG A 30 -6.01 9.82 11.64
C ARG A 30 -5.17 10.22 12.87
N PRO A 31 -5.48 11.37 13.51
CA PRO A 31 -4.76 11.82 14.70
C PRO A 31 -4.94 10.84 15.87
N ASP A 32 -6.04 10.09 15.92
CA ASP A 32 -6.25 8.99 16.87
C ASP A 32 -5.28 7.81 16.70
N CYS A 33 -4.54 7.79 15.58
CA CYS A 33 -3.58 6.76 15.22
C CYS A 33 -2.16 7.29 15.02
N GLY A 34 -1.92 8.60 15.12
CA GLY A 34 -0.62 9.22 14.85
C GLY A 34 -0.16 9.13 13.39
N VAL A 35 -1.08 9.08 12.42
CA VAL A 35 -0.73 8.92 10.99
C VAL A 35 -1.71 9.67 10.07
N SER A 36 -1.21 10.19 8.95
CA SER A 36 -2.01 10.61 7.78
C SER A 36 -1.53 9.90 6.52
N PHE A 37 -2.41 9.74 5.53
CA PHE A 37 -2.11 9.05 4.27
C PHE A 37 -3.04 9.51 3.15
N GLN A 38 -2.75 9.15 1.90
CA GLN A 38 -3.67 9.29 0.78
C GLN A 38 -4.27 7.93 0.43
N THR A 39 -5.58 7.86 0.20
CA THR A 39 -6.18 6.61 -0.33
C THR A 39 -5.83 6.49 -1.82
N PRO A 40 -5.10 5.44 -2.25
CA PRO A 40 -4.69 5.29 -3.64
C PRO A 40 -5.84 4.75 -4.52
N THR A 41 -5.73 4.99 -5.82
CA THR A 41 -6.60 4.35 -6.82
C THR A 41 -6.62 2.84 -6.64
N GLY A 42 -7.81 2.23 -6.74
CA GLY A 42 -8.00 0.79 -6.54
C GLY A 42 -8.35 0.40 -5.10
N LEU A 43 -8.12 1.27 -4.12
CA LEU A 43 -8.57 1.09 -2.73
C LEU A 43 -9.65 2.10 -2.34
N ARG A 44 -10.44 1.73 -1.34
CA ARG A 44 -11.35 2.61 -0.62
C ARG A 44 -11.25 2.29 0.86
N GLN A 45 -10.97 3.30 1.67
CA GLN A 45 -10.98 3.16 3.12
C GLN A 45 -12.37 2.76 3.62
N LEU A 46 -12.40 1.91 4.64
CA LEU A 46 -13.58 1.63 5.43
C LEU A 46 -13.52 2.46 6.71
N GLU A 47 -14.59 3.21 6.98
CA GLU A 47 -14.78 3.86 8.27
C GLU A 47 -15.28 2.82 9.28
N ILE A 48 -14.49 2.59 10.33
CA ILE A 48 -14.77 1.64 11.39
C ILE A 48 -15.24 2.42 12.62
N THR A 49 -16.44 2.11 13.11
CA THR A 49 -16.96 2.62 14.38
C THR A 49 -16.85 1.55 15.47
N ASP A 50 -16.38 1.98 16.65
CA ASP A 50 -16.39 1.36 17.98
C ASP A 50 -15.94 -0.11 18.22
N ALA A 51 -15.61 -0.90 17.19
CA ALA A 51 -15.20 -2.30 17.36
C ALA A 51 -13.66 -2.49 17.41
N GLU A 52 -13.15 -2.79 18.61
CA GLU A 52 -11.76 -3.23 18.91
C GLU A 52 -10.65 -2.20 18.70
N ARG A 53 -10.70 -1.11 19.47
CA ARG A 53 -9.49 -0.39 19.91
C ARG A 53 -9.01 -1.00 21.23
N GLU A 54 -7.88 -1.71 21.24
CA GLU A 54 -7.11 -1.85 22.48
C GLU A 54 -6.53 -0.46 22.80
N ALA A 55 -6.99 0.12 23.90
CA ALA A 55 -6.73 1.53 24.20
C ALA A 55 -5.22 1.79 24.41
N GLY A 56 -4.62 2.58 23.50
CA GLY A 56 -3.25 3.07 23.57
C GLY A 56 -2.35 2.54 22.45
N THR A 57 -2.21 1.22 22.35
CA THR A 57 -1.10 0.56 21.63
C THR A 57 -1.40 0.18 20.18
N LEU A 58 -2.67 -0.01 19.82
CA LEU A 58 -3.11 -0.54 18.52
C LEU A 58 -4.25 0.28 17.90
N CYS A 59 -4.01 0.84 16.72
CA CYS A 59 -5.05 1.39 15.86
C CYS A 59 -5.24 0.53 14.60
N ILE A 60 -6.50 0.39 14.16
CA ILE A 60 -6.85 -0.29 12.92
C ILE A 60 -7.27 0.70 11.82
N ILE A 61 -6.77 0.46 10.62
CA ILE A 61 -7.19 1.13 9.38
C ILE A 61 -7.50 0.04 8.35
N ALA A 62 -8.73 -0.03 7.86
CA ALA A 62 -9.15 -1.05 6.90
C ALA A 62 -9.48 -0.46 5.53
N PHE A 63 -9.27 -1.26 4.49
CA PHE A 63 -9.57 -0.90 3.10
C PHE A 63 -10.30 -2.06 2.40
N ALA A 64 -11.23 -1.71 1.53
CA ALA A 64 -11.79 -2.59 0.53
C ALA A 64 -11.27 -2.20 -0.86
N ARG A 65 -11.26 -3.13 -1.81
CA ARG A 65 -10.99 -2.82 -3.22
C ARG A 65 -12.11 -1.98 -3.82
N ALA A 66 -11.73 -1.00 -4.64
CA ALA A 66 -12.66 -0.17 -5.38
C ALA A 66 -13.54 -1.04 -6.30
N GLY A 67 -14.83 -0.72 -6.39
CA GLY A 67 -15.80 -1.51 -7.16
C GLY A 67 -16.40 -2.73 -6.42
N LYS A 68 -15.87 -3.14 -5.26
CA LYS A 68 -16.56 -4.09 -4.37
C LYS A 68 -17.85 -3.43 -3.85
N PRO A 69 -19.05 -3.95 -4.17
CA PRO A 69 -20.31 -3.32 -3.77
C PRO A 69 -20.48 -3.45 -2.26
N THR A 70 -20.31 -2.35 -1.53
CA THR A 70 -20.70 -2.28 -0.12
C THR A 70 -22.07 -1.63 0.00
N HIS A 71 -23.06 -2.43 0.39
CA HIS A 71 -24.40 -1.95 0.75
C HIS A 71 -24.42 -1.19 2.09
N ALA A 72 -23.33 -1.25 2.86
CA ALA A 72 -23.18 -0.50 4.10
C ALA A 72 -22.94 0.99 3.83
N THR A 73 -23.87 1.82 4.29
CA THR A 73 -23.60 3.24 4.52
C THR A 73 -22.51 3.37 5.59
N VAL A 74 -21.56 4.27 5.33
CA VAL A 74 -20.51 4.69 6.27
C VAL A 74 -21.11 4.99 7.66
N GLY A 75 -20.63 4.30 8.70
CA GLY A 75 -20.92 4.62 10.10
C GLY A 75 -21.36 3.47 11.03
N GLN A 76 -21.87 2.33 10.54
CA GLN A 76 -22.38 1.25 11.41
C GLN A 76 -22.23 -0.16 10.79
N VAL A 77 -21.12 -0.86 11.02
CA VAL A 77 -20.97 -2.26 10.58
C VAL A 77 -20.26 -3.13 11.63
N GLU A 78 -21.06 -3.85 12.43
CA GLU A 78 -20.60 -5.12 13.01
C GLU A 78 -20.20 -6.06 11.85
N GLY A 79 -19.03 -6.70 11.94
CA GLY A 79 -18.51 -7.54 10.86
C GLY A 79 -17.74 -6.79 9.76
N TRP A 80 -17.23 -5.57 10.01
CA TRP A 80 -16.41 -4.81 9.05
C TRP A 80 -15.24 -5.62 8.44
N ARG A 81 -14.73 -6.62 9.16
CA ARG A 81 -13.68 -7.56 8.73
C ARG A 81 -14.04 -8.37 7.47
N GLU A 82 -15.32 -8.64 7.24
CA GLU A 82 -15.80 -9.33 6.03
C GLU A 82 -15.82 -8.40 4.80
N LEU A 83 -15.95 -7.09 5.04
CA LEU A 83 -15.92 -6.06 4.01
C LEU A 83 -14.48 -5.69 3.64
N ALA A 84 -13.56 -5.71 4.59
CA ALA A 84 -12.15 -5.42 4.39
C ALA A 84 -11.50 -6.46 3.44
N ASP A 85 -10.73 -5.98 2.47
CA ASP A 85 -9.76 -6.80 1.73
C ASP A 85 -8.33 -6.62 2.31
N TYR A 86 -8.07 -5.49 2.98
CA TYR A 86 -6.81 -5.17 3.65
C TYR A 86 -7.09 -4.57 5.04
N VAL A 87 -6.29 -5.00 6.02
CA VAL A 87 -6.33 -4.48 7.40
C VAL A 87 -4.90 -4.09 7.78
N LEU A 88 -4.72 -2.83 8.15
CA LEU A 88 -3.46 -2.29 8.61
C LEU A 88 -3.52 -2.04 10.12
N GLU A 89 -2.53 -2.57 10.83
CA GLU A 89 -2.30 -2.34 12.25
C GLU A 89 -1.26 -1.22 12.39
N VAL A 90 -1.66 -0.10 13.01
CA VAL A 90 -0.75 0.97 13.44
C VAL A 90 -0.39 0.69 14.89
N LYS A 91 0.90 0.45 15.17
CA LYS A 91 1.42 0.03 16.48
C LYS A 91 2.40 1.04 17.04
N GLN A 92 2.38 1.22 18.36
CA GLN A 92 3.45 1.90 19.11
C GLN A 92 4.68 1.00 19.24
N VAL A 93 5.30 0.67 18.11
CA VAL A 93 6.63 0.05 18.04
C VAL A 93 7.45 0.73 16.93
N PRO A 94 8.76 0.95 17.12
CA PRO A 94 9.61 1.59 16.12
C PRO A 94 9.66 0.82 14.79
N LEU A 95 9.86 1.52 13.67
CA LEU A 95 9.96 0.91 12.33
C LEU A 95 10.96 -0.25 12.27
N ARG A 96 12.12 -0.13 12.93
CA ARG A 96 13.17 -1.17 12.91
C ARG A 96 12.75 -2.45 13.64
N GLU A 97 11.88 -2.33 14.64
CA GLU A 97 11.33 -3.45 15.39
C GLU A 97 10.25 -4.16 14.56
N ALA A 98 9.28 -3.41 14.01
CA ALA A 98 8.28 -3.96 13.10
C ALA A 98 8.89 -4.59 11.84
N ALA A 99 9.97 -4.01 11.29
CA ALA A 99 10.72 -4.62 10.19
C ALA A 99 11.32 -5.97 10.59
N ARG A 100 11.89 -6.07 11.79
CA ARG A 100 12.44 -7.33 12.35
C ARG A 100 11.35 -8.39 12.52
N GLU A 101 10.17 -8.03 13.01
CA GLU A 101 9.00 -8.94 13.08
C GLU A 101 8.58 -9.48 11.69
N ARG A 102 8.80 -8.70 10.63
CA ARG A 102 8.53 -9.12 9.24
C ARG A 102 9.73 -9.78 8.54
N GLY A 103 10.78 -10.12 9.28
CA GLY A 103 11.95 -10.81 8.72
C GLY A 103 12.94 -9.89 7.98
N LEU A 104 12.91 -8.59 8.25
CA LEU A 104 13.81 -7.59 7.63
C LEU A 104 14.79 -6.99 8.65
N VAL A 105 15.99 -6.68 8.19
CA VAL A 105 16.91 -5.73 8.82
C VAL A 105 16.84 -4.43 8.04
N VAL A 106 16.61 -3.32 8.76
CA VAL A 106 16.64 -1.96 8.20
C VAL A 106 17.67 -1.18 8.99
N ASP A 107 18.77 -0.83 8.32
CA ASP A 107 19.89 -0.05 8.85
C ASP A 107 19.91 1.33 8.18
N PRO A 108 20.44 2.38 8.84
CA PRO A 108 20.64 3.66 8.17
C PRO A 108 21.53 3.47 6.94
N ASP A 109 21.28 4.25 5.89
CA ASP A 109 22.10 4.31 4.66
C ASP A 109 22.24 2.97 3.88
N SER A 110 21.45 1.94 4.21
CA SER A 110 21.50 0.62 3.58
C SER A 110 20.11 0.17 3.09
N PRO A 111 20.00 -0.50 1.92
CA PRO A 111 18.75 -1.14 1.51
C PRO A 111 18.31 -2.22 2.52
N PRO A 112 16.99 -2.45 2.70
CA PRO A 112 16.48 -3.50 3.58
C PRO A 112 17.03 -4.88 3.21
N GLN A 113 17.43 -5.67 4.20
CA GLN A 113 17.98 -7.01 4.02
C GLN A 113 17.05 -8.06 4.63
N LEU A 114 17.01 -9.27 4.09
CA LEU A 114 16.31 -10.38 4.74
C LEU A 114 17.12 -10.90 5.92
N LEU A 115 16.46 -11.11 7.06
CA LEU A 115 17.01 -11.94 8.13
C LEU A 115 17.27 -13.36 7.61
N PRO A 116 18.33 -14.04 8.09
CA PRO A 116 18.55 -15.45 7.78
C PRO A 116 17.30 -16.28 8.11
N ALA A 117 16.84 -17.09 7.15
CA ALA A 117 15.74 -18.00 7.40
C ALA A 117 16.08 -18.96 8.55
N ALA A 118 15.11 -19.19 9.45
CA ALA A 118 15.28 -20.16 10.51
C ALA A 118 15.57 -21.56 9.92
N PRO A 119 16.37 -22.43 10.60
CA PRO A 119 16.75 -23.74 10.06
C PRO A 119 15.56 -24.66 9.70
N ASP A 120 14.42 -24.44 10.32
CA ASP A 120 13.15 -25.14 10.16
C ASP A 120 12.12 -24.39 9.29
N ALA A 121 12.51 -23.26 8.67
CA ALA A 121 11.62 -22.45 7.84
C ALA A 121 11.04 -23.24 6.66
N SER A 122 9.71 -23.41 6.66
CA SER A 122 8.98 -24.18 5.64
C SER A 122 9.06 -23.58 4.21
N VAL A 123 9.46 -22.31 4.09
CA VAL A 123 9.74 -21.61 2.83
C VAL A 123 10.98 -20.73 3.02
N VAL A 124 11.93 -20.83 2.09
CA VAL A 124 13.10 -19.94 2.02
C VAL A 124 12.86 -18.90 0.93
N PHE A 125 12.91 -17.62 1.31
CA PHE A 125 12.76 -16.49 0.40
C PHE A 125 14.13 -15.91 0.00
N THR A 126 14.24 -15.43 -1.23
CA THR A 126 15.36 -14.61 -1.72
C THR A 126 14.87 -13.21 -2.04
N LEU A 127 15.70 -12.22 -1.74
CA LEU A 127 15.42 -10.82 -2.02
C LEU A 127 15.53 -10.56 -3.54
N LYS A 128 14.53 -9.89 -4.11
CA LYS A 128 14.50 -9.48 -5.53
C LYS A 128 14.74 -8.00 -5.69
N HIS A 129 14.06 -7.21 -4.87
CA HIS A 129 14.18 -5.76 -4.83
C HIS A 129 14.05 -5.29 -3.38
N ALA A 130 14.79 -4.26 -3.01
CA ALA A 130 14.66 -3.63 -1.70
C ALA A 130 15.02 -2.15 -1.78
N GLN A 131 14.29 -1.32 -1.05
CA GLN A 131 14.56 0.10 -0.94
C GLN A 131 14.03 0.65 0.39
N THR A 132 14.76 1.61 0.95
CA THR A 132 14.21 2.59 1.89
C THR A 132 13.74 3.83 1.10
N GLN A 133 12.77 4.56 1.64
CA GLN A 133 12.31 5.84 1.12
C GLN A 133 11.96 6.73 2.31
N ALA A 134 12.53 7.92 2.38
CA ALA A 134 12.12 8.92 3.38
C ALA A 134 10.63 9.28 3.19
N LEU A 135 9.92 9.34 4.30
CA LEU A 135 8.56 9.87 4.39
C LEU A 135 8.60 11.17 5.22
N PRO A 136 7.55 12.02 5.17
CA PRO A 136 7.37 13.04 6.18
C PRO A 136 7.33 12.38 7.58
N HIS A 137 8.20 12.87 8.48
CA HIS A 137 8.37 12.39 9.85
C HIS A 137 8.59 10.88 10.03
N GLY A 138 9.14 10.19 9.03
CA GLY A 138 9.39 8.74 9.09
C GLY A 138 10.11 8.17 7.86
N GLU A 139 10.06 6.86 7.72
CA GLU A 139 10.66 6.09 6.63
C GLU A 139 9.71 4.98 6.17
N LEU A 140 9.85 4.56 4.92
CA LEU A 140 9.28 3.35 4.35
C LEU A 140 10.40 2.39 3.97
N ALA A 141 10.42 1.20 4.56
CA ALA A 141 11.15 0.05 4.07
C ALA A 141 10.24 -0.84 3.21
N LEU A 142 10.69 -1.14 1.99
CA LEU A 142 10.01 -2.02 1.03
C LEU A 142 10.97 -3.13 0.61
N ALA A 143 10.49 -4.37 0.65
CA ALA A 143 11.23 -5.54 0.17
C ALA A 143 10.32 -6.47 -0.66
N GLU A 144 10.71 -6.75 -1.90
CA GLU A 144 10.10 -7.78 -2.74
C GLU A 144 10.94 -9.06 -2.70
N THR A 145 10.30 -10.20 -2.46
CA THR A 145 10.95 -11.50 -2.33
C THR A 145 10.35 -12.54 -3.27
N GLU A 146 11.13 -13.56 -3.62
CA GLU A 146 10.66 -14.77 -4.30
C GLU A 146 10.95 -16.01 -3.45
N ALA A 147 10.03 -16.97 -3.42
CA ALA A 147 10.25 -18.25 -2.75
C ALA A 147 11.19 -19.13 -3.58
N SER A 148 12.42 -19.31 -3.10
CA SER A 148 13.51 -20.06 -3.74
C SER A 148 13.12 -21.51 -4.06
N LYS A 149 12.26 -22.10 -3.23
CA LYS A 149 11.58 -23.37 -3.50
C LYS A 149 10.14 -23.27 -3.00
N ARG A 150 9.18 -23.40 -3.91
CA ARG A 150 7.75 -23.28 -3.59
C ARG A 150 7.19 -24.61 -3.06
N PRO A 151 6.59 -24.66 -1.86
CA PRO A 151 5.83 -25.82 -1.41
C PRO A 151 4.56 -26.01 -2.25
N ALA A 152 3.97 -27.21 -2.18
CA ALA A 152 2.79 -27.57 -2.97
C ALA A 152 1.59 -26.63 -2.77
N SER A 153 1.43 -26.03 -1.59
CA SER A 153 0.42 -25.01 -1.31
C SER A 153 0.61 -23.75 -2.17
N MET A 154 1.82 -23.18 -2.21
CA MET A 154 2.14 -22.03 -3.06
C MET A 154 1.98 -22.35 -4.54
N ILE A 155 2.38 -23.55 -4.99
CA ILE A 155 2.19 -23.98 -6.39
C ILE A 155 0.70 -24.06 -6.76
N ARG A 156 -0.15 -24.63 -5.89
CA ARG A 156 -1.61 -24.68 -6.12
C ARG A 156 -2.25 -23.29 -6.17
N ASN A 157 -1.81 -22.37 -5.31
CA ASN A 157 -2.39 -21.03 -5.20
C ASN A 157 -1.73 -20.00 -6.14
N GLY A 158 -0.72 -20.42 -6.92
CA GLY A 158 0.02 -19.55 -7.84
C GLY A 158 0.99 -18.58 -7.15
N THR A 159 1.14 -18.67 -5.83
CA THR A 159 1.98 -17.78 -5.04
C THR A 159 3.45 -17.93 -5.45
N THR A 160 4.12 -16.81 -5.71
CA THR A 160 5.54 -16.73 -6.11
C THR A 160 6.42 -16.18 -5.00
N GLY A 161 5.91 -15.26 -4.20
CA GLY A 161 6.74 -14.48 -3.27
C GLY A 161 5.92 -13.53 -2.41
N GLN A 162 6.58 -12.50 -1.87
CA GLN A 162 5.98 -11.50 -1.00
C GLN A 162 6.45 -10.10 -1.37
N LEU A 163 5.56 -9.13 -1.18
CA LEU A 163 5.90 -7.72 -1.05
C LEU A 163 5.70 -7.34 0.42
N ILE A 164 6.80 -7.05 1.12
CA ILE A 164 6.82 -6.62 2.51
C ILE A 164 6.91 -5.10 2.53
N LEU A 165 6.00 -4.46 3.26
CA LEU A 165 5.88 -3.02 3.40
C LEU A 165 5.90 -2.65 4.88
N VAL A 166 6.83 -1.80 5.29
CA VAL A 166 6.92 -1.29 6.68
C VAL A 166 7.15 0.21 6.63
N ALA A 167 6.18 0.99 7.09
CA ALA A 167 6.29 2.45 7.21
C ALA A 167 6.21 2.85 8.69
N GLY A 168 6.95 3.87 9.10
CA GLY A 168 6.99 4.28 10.52
C GLY A 168 8.12 5.24 10.85
N ASN A 169 8.26 5.49 12.15
CA ASN A 169 9.31 6.31 12.75
C ASN A 169 9.86 5.61 14.02
N ASP A 170 10.44 6.39 14.94
CA ASP A 170 11.05 5.86 16.17
C ASP A 170 10.03 5.54 17.29
N ASP A 171 8.76 5.95 17.19
CA ASP A 171 7.66 5.56 18.12
C ASP A 171 6.73 4.50 17.49
N ARG A 172 6.44 4.64 16.20
CA ARG A 172 5.23 4.09 15.59
C ARG A 172 5.49 3.46 14.24
N SER A 173 4.75 2.41 13.90
CA SER A 173 4.85 1.77 12.60
C SER A 173 3.56 1.09 12.14
N VAL A 174 3.52 0.82 10.82
CA VAL A 174 2.53 0.03 10.11
C VAL A 174 3.30 -0.99 9.28
N ALA A 175 2.92 -2.27 9.37
CA ALA A 175 3.62 -3.35 8.66
C ALA A 175 2.66 -4.33 8.01
N TYR A 176 2.78 -4.51 6.68
CA TYR A 176 1.93 -5.40 5.88
C TYR A 176 2.76 -6.33 4.98
N VAL A 177 2.26 -7.54 4.75
CA VAL A 177 2.86 -8.52 3.84
C VAL A 177 1.82 -8.92 2.79
N HIS A 178 2.04 -8.45 1.56
CA HIS A 178 1.20 -8.81 0.41
C HIS A 178 1.78 -10.05 -0.29
N TRP A 179 0.97 -11.07 -0.52
CA TRP A 179 1.41 -12.30 -1.16
C TRP A 179 1.28 -12.20 -2.68
N LEU A 180 2.42 -12.28 -3.38
CA LEU A 180 2.48 -12.20 -4.83
C LEU A 180 2.00 -13.52 -5.45
N SER A 181 1.04 -13.48 -6.37
CA SER A 181 0.52 -14.66 -7.07
C SER A 181 0.31 -14.40 -8.55
N THR A 182 0.76 -15.34 -9.40
CA THR A 182 0.50 -15.32 -10.84
C THR A 182 -0.89 -15.83 -11.22
N ARG A 183 -1.68 -16.32 -10.24
CA ARG A 183 -3.07 -16.77 -10.44
C ARG A 183 -4.11 -15.75 -9.98
N SER A 184 -3.74 -14.75 -9.20
CA SER A 184 -4.64 -13.65 -8.84
C SER A 184 -4.46 -12.52 -9.86
N PRO A 185 -5.46 -12.17 -10.68
CA PRO A 185 -5.32 -11.12 -11.69
C PRO A 185 -5.03 -9.75 -11.08
N HIS A 186 -5.52 -9.51 -9.86
CA HIS A 186 -5.34 -8.26 -9.13
C HIS A 186 -4.01 -8.20 -8.34
N SER A 187 -3.22 -9.29 -8.26
CA SER A 187 -2.03 -9.34 -7.38
C SER A 187 -1.03 -8.21 -7.62
N SER A 188 -0.90 -7.74 -8.86
CA SER A 188 -0.02 -6.63 -9.24
C SER A 188 -0.65 -5.27 -8.92
N GLU A 189 -1.94 -5.10 -9.23
CA GLU A 189 -2.72 -3.89 -8.96
C GLU A 189 -2.80 -3.63 -7.45
N ASP A 190 -3.14 -4.65 -6.67
CA ASP A 190 -3.21 -4.64 -5.21
C ASP A 190 -1.84 -4.30 -4.59
N GLY A 191 -0.75 -4.89 -5.11
CA GLY A 191 0.61 -4.61 -4.65
C GLY A 191 1.06 -3.17 -4.94
N GLN A 192 0.72 -2.65 -6.12
CA GLN A 192 0.98 -1.25 -6.49
C GLN A 192 0.17 -0.27 -5.63
N ALA A 193 -1.11 -0.57 -5.38
CA ALA A 193 -1.97 0.26 -4.55
C ALA A 193 -1.49 0.27 -3.09
N LEU A 194 -1.16 -0.89 -2.50
CA LEU A 194 -0.57 -0.96 -1.17
C LEU A 194 0.78 -0.21 -1.08
N ALA A 195 1.66 -0.35 -2.07
CA ALA A 195 2.90 0.40 -2.11
C ALA A 195 2.67 1.92 -2.23
N ALA A 196 1.66 2.36 -2.99
CA ALA A 196 1.28 3.78 -3.09
C ALA A 196 0.70 4.32 -1.78
N LEU A 197 -0.14 3.55 -1.10
CA LEU A 197 -0.66 3.88 0.24
C LEU A 197 0.48 4.10 1.23
N PHE A 198 1.40 3.14 1.35
CA PHE A 198 2.55 3.23 2.26
C PHE A 198 3.49 4.39 1.91
N LYS A 199 3.73 4.67 0.61
CA LYS A 199 4.52 5.83 0.16
C LYS A 199 3.89 7.19 0.44
N SER A 200 2.60 7.23 0.76
CA SER A 200 1.86 8.47 1.08
C SER A 200 1.79 8.76 2.58
N MET A 201 2.20 7.80 3.43
CA MET A 201 2.12 7.91 4.88
C MET A 201 3.01 9.04 5.41
N ASP A 202 2.54 9.66 6.48
CA ASP A 202 3.19 10.70 7.25
C ASP A 202 2.79 10.49 8.71
N PHE A 203 3.76 10.44 9.60
CA PHE A 203 3.54 10.08 11.00
C PHE A 203 3.55 11.35 11.87
N THR A 204 2.84 11.33 12.99
CA THR A 204 3.09 12.37 14.00
C THR A 204 4.53 12.24 14.49
N ALA A 205 5.26 13.34 14.53
CA ALA A 205 6.57 13.38 15.17
C ALA A 205 6.44 12.89 16.63
N GLY A 206 7.40 12.10 17.09
CA GLY A 206 7.54 11.84 18.52
C GLY A 206 8.09 13.08 19.23
N ASP A 207 7.53 13.39 20.40
CA ASP A 207 8.00 14.44 21.32
C ASP A 207 9.27 14.01 22.08
#